data_AF-A0A5S3TSZ2-F1
#
_entry.id   AF-A0A5S3TSZ2-F1
#
_cell.length_a   1.000
_cell.length_b   1.000
_cell.length_c   1.000
_cell.angle_alpha   90.00
_cell.angle_beta   90.00
_cell.angle_gamma   90.00
#
_symmetry.space_group_name_H-M   'P 1'
#
loop_
_entity.id
_entity.type
_entity.pdbx_description
1 polymer ?
#
loop_
_entity_poly.entity_id
_entity_poly.type
_entity_poly.pdbx_seq_one_letter_code
_entity_poly.pdbx_strand_id
1 'polypeptide(L)'
;MSYYINFIDPGNAGGSVPIPDTSYRGPNKPIQYGCRYCKATFLSDAERIQHEWEAHPTRNPLLLIDHIEISATRLKVRDISFFENIEFLYADQITINDEVVEETEVKQILTSSNKKFFKIELLNQQVSRSFELEVDIVDPNDIQAIDALFYEMLAGDDIKDELVNKFIDICEKRYPNATSYTDALVKYLQGIKAKDGSAIHITFEEHVTKLNQALDTLKWFKSDLARSIINLIEFNFNRFDTNQGAYQSPSLDFSLSFFNGNELPKVNLDLESSSIPIPVDWVTSLIINSILKEYDKLEYQEIEGLARSSKTTWFTAQDRAKLNFILYRKALAEGLSTEAKILLKKLNHDEVFKDKLVVEN
;
A
#
# COMPACT_ATOMS: atom_id res chain seq x y z
N MET A 1 -63.58 13.27 21.67
CA MET A 1 -64.65 13.43 22.69
C MET A 1 -64.14 12.74 23.95
N SER A 2 -63.50 13.45 24.88
CA SER A 2 -64.06 14.38 25.88
C SER A 2 -64.83 13.64 26.99
N TYR A 3 -64.40 13.91 28.24
CA TYR A 3 -64.97 13.59 29.55
C TYR A 3 -64.73 12.13 30.06
N TYR A 4 -64.20 11.88 31.27
CA TYR A 4 -64.56 12.50 32.55
C TYR A 4 -63.40 12.59 33.56
N ILE A 5 -63.46 13.70 34.29
CA ILE A 5 -62.74 14.08 35.50
C ILE A 5 -63.46 13.45 36.70
N ASN A 6 -62.76 13.36 37.84
CA ASN A 6 -63.27 13.27 39.22
C ASN A 6 -63.31 11.86 39.84
N PHE A 7 -62.21 11.48 40.47
CA PHE A 7 -62.28 10.91 41.81
C PHE A 7 -61.50 11.83 42.75
N ILE A 8 -62.19 12.85 43.25
CA ILE A 8 -61.77 13.56 44.46
C ILE A 8 -62.33 12.73 45.60
N ASP A 9 -61.45 12.06 46.34
CA ASP A 9 -61.80 11.38 47.58
C ASP A 9 -62.04 12.43 48.67
N PRO A 10 -63.27 12.55 49.22
CA PRO A 10 -63.59 13.51 50.24
C PRO A 10 -63.20 12.96 51.60
N GLY A 11 -62.03 13.36 52.07
CA GLY A 11 -61.78 13.47 53.50
C GLY A 11 -60.83 12.44 54.09
N ASN A 12 -59.62 12.92 54.39
CA ASN A 12 -59.08 12.72 55.73
C ASN A 12 -58.21 13.94 56.12
N ALA A 13 -58.89 15.05 56.39
CA ALA A 13 -58.28 16.22 57.01
C ALA A 13 -58.06 15.91 58.49
N GLY A 14 -56.86 15.45 58.86
CA GLY A 14 -56.59 15.16 60.27
C GLY A 14 -55.21 14.60 60.64
N GLY A 15 -54.22 14.66 59.75
CA GLY A 15 -52.88 14.16 60.05
C GLY A 15 -51.81 15.18 59.69
N SER A 16 -51.51 16.11 60.60
CA SER A 16 -50.26 16.88 60.52
C SER A 16 -49.11 15.90 60.78
N VAL A 17 -48.56 15.30 59.72
CA VAL A 17 -47.29 14.57 59.86
C VAL A 17 -46.23 15.63 60.17
N PRO A 18 -45.55 15.60 61.33
CA PRO A 18 -44.43 16.48 61.57
C PRO A 18 -43.37 16.13 60.53
N ILE A 19 -43.15 17.03 59.57
CA ILE A 19 -42.01 16.91 58.66
C ILE A 19 -40.79 17.05 59.57
N PRO A 20 -39.92 16.02 59.69
CA PRO A 20 -38.70 16.18 60.46
C PRO A 20 -37.93 17.35 59.88
N ASP A 21 -37.48 18.25 60.76
CA ASP A 21 -36.66 19.40 60.37
C ASP A 21 -35.38 18.85 59.69
N THR A 22 -35.38 18.83 58.36
CA THR A 22 -34.22 18.42 57.55
C THR A 22 -33.18 19.55 57.45
N SER A 23 -33.33 20.63 58.22
CA SER A 23 -32.26 21.61 58.34
C SER A 23 -31.05 20.97 59.02
N TYR A 24 -30.12 20.51 58.20
CA TYR A 24 -28.78 20.18 58.64
C TYR A 24 -28.16 21.46 59.24
N ARG A 25 -28.14 21.57 60.57
CA ARG A 25 -27.55 22.70 61.33
C ARG A 25 -26.07 22.48 61.65
N GLY A 26 -25.36 21.72 60.82
CA GLY A 26 -23.91 21.73 60.83
C GLY A 26 -23.41 22.96 60.07
N PRO A 27 -22.23 23.52 60.40
CA PRO A 27 -21.61 24.49 59.51
C PRO A 27 -21.47 23.83 58.14
N ASN A 28 -22.08 24.42 57.10
CA ASN A 28 -21.85 24.03 55.72
C ASN A 28 -20.35 24.22 55.47
N LYS A 29 -19.56 23.15 55.64
CA LYS A 29 -18.16 23.18 55.26
C LYS A 29 -18.18 23.41 53.75
N PRO A 30 -17.49 24.44 53.24
CA PRO A 30 -17.42 24.67 51.81
C PRO A 30 -16.94 23.38 51.16
N ILE A 31 -17.61 22.96 50.08
CA ILE A 31 -17.18 21.80 49.29
C ILE A 31 -15.77 22.13 48.79
N GLN A 32 -14.78 21.39 49.27
CA GLN A 32 -13.40 21.54 48.84
C GLN A 32 -13.11 20.51 47.77
N TYR A 33 -12.55 20.98 46.65
CA TYR A 33 -12.17 20.16 45.51
C TYR A 33 -10.67 19.89 45.60
N GLY A 34 -10.27 18.65 45.90
CA GLY A 34 -8.86 18.25 45.92
C GLY A 34 -8.33 17.99 44.50
N CYS A 35 -7.11 18.44 44.21
CA CYS A 35 -6.40 18.07 42.98
C CYS A 35 -6.19 16.54 42.93
N ARG A 36 -6.32 15.95 41.73
CA ARG A 36 -6.09 14.51 41.54
C ARG A 36 -4.62 14.10 41.60
N TYR A 37 -3.71 15.04 41.33
CA TYR A 37 -2.28 14.78 41.17
C TYR A 37 -1.41 15.34 42.31
N CYS A 38 -1.93 16.28 43.11
CA CYS A 38 -1.20 16.91 44.20
C CYS A 38 -2.08 17.15 45.44
N LYS A 39 -1.50 17.64 46.54
CA LYS A 39 -2.22 17.88 47.80
C LYS A 39 -2.96 19.24 47.84
N ALA A 40 -3.09 19.94 46.72
CA ALA A 40 -3.79 21.23 46.65
C ALA A 40 -5.31 21.05 46.78
N THR A 41 -5.97 22.03 47.37
CA THR A 41 -7.44 22.06 47.52
C THR A 41 -7.97 23.40 47.03
N PHE A 42 -9.11 23.36 46.34
CA PHE A 42 -9.72 24.50 45.67
C PHE A 42 -11.16 24.69 46.15
N LEU A 43 -11.66 25.93 46.02
CA LEU A 43 -12.99 26.32 46.46
C LEU A 43 -14.04 26.06 45.36
N SER A 44 -13.61 25.88 44.12
CA SER A 44 -14.45 25.53 42.98
C SER A 44 -13.83 24.43 42.11
N ASP A 45 -14.67 23.68 41.40
CA ASP A 45 -14.20 22.67 40.44
C ASP A 45 -13.48 23.32 39.24
N ALA A 46 -13.87 24.54 38.86
CA ALA A 46 -13.22 25.28 37.77
C ALA A 46 -11.77 25.64 38.11
N GLU A 47 -11.49 26.08 39.34
CA GLU A 47 -10.13 26.36 39.81
C GLU A 47 -9.30 25.08 39.91
N ARG A 48 -9.90 23.96 40.35
CA ARG A 48 -9.25 22.64 40.35
C ARG A 48 -8.84 22.25 38.93
N ILE A 49 -9.75 22.35 37.97
CA ILE A 49 -9.48 22.02 36.56
C ILE A 49 -8.40 22.93 36.00
N GLN A 50 -8.49 24.25 36.20
CA GLN A 50 -7.47 25.18 35.71
C GLN A 50 -6.08 24.86 36.28
N HIS A 51 -5.99 24.57 37.58
CA HIS A 51 -4.75 24.13 38.20
C HIS A 51 -4.24 22.81 37.61
N GLU A 52 -5.10 21.82 37.40
CA GLU A 52 -4.73 20.55 36.77
C GLU A 52 -4.15 20.77 35.36
N TRP A 53 -4.70 21.70 34.57
CA TRP A 53 -4.20 22.00 33.23
C TRP A 53 -2.88 22.78 33.24
N GLU A 54 -2.71 23.73 34.16
CA GLU A 54 -1.53 24.60 34.23
C GLU A 54 -0.34 23.94 34.94
N ALA A 55 -0.60 23.24 36.05
CA ALA A 55 0.44 22.64 36.89
C ALA A 55 0.71 21.16 36.57
N HIS A 56 -0.24 20.47 35.92
CA HIS A 56 -0.13 19.05 35.57
C HIS A 56 -0.49 18.79 34.09
N PRO A 57 0.19 19.43 33.12
CA PRO A 57 -0.08 19.20 31.72
C PRO A 57 0.19 17.74 31.36
N THR A 58 -0.87 16.95 31.16
CA THR A 58 -0.76 15.56 30.75
C THR A 58 -0.40 15.53 29.26
N ARG A 59 0.86 15.19 28.97
CA ARG A 59 1.33 15.06 27.59
C ARG A 59 0.96 13.67 27.08
N ASN A 60 0.47 13.60 25.86
CA ASN A 60 0.20 12.31 25.23
C ASN A 60 1.54 11.60 24.97
N PRO A 61 1.66 10.31 25.33
CA PRO A 61 2.83 9.54 24.95
C PRO A 61 2.88 9.39 23.42
N LEU A 62 4.06 9.60 22.86
CA LEU A 62 4.32 9.55 21.42
C LEU A 62 5.35 8.48 21.10
N LEU A 63 5.09 7.76 20.01
CA LEU A 63 6.06 6.89 19.35
C LEU A 63 6.60 7.63 18.13
N LEU A 64 7.90 7.91 18.13
CA LEU A 64 8.59 8.47 16.98
C LEU A 64 9.48 7.41 16.34
N ILE A 65 9.48 7.37 15.01
CA ILE A 65 10.40 6.55 14.22
C ILE A 65 11.01 7.46 13.15
N ASP A 66 12.34 7.54 13.11
CA ASP A 66 13.07 8.52 12.27
C ASP A 66 12.57 9.96 12.49
N HIS A 67 12.27 10.30 13.75
CA HIS A 67 11.68 11.58 14.17
C HIS A 67 10.28 11.89 13.60
N ILE A 68 9.59 10.92 13.00
CA ILE A 68 8.22 11.04 12.49
C ILE A 68 7.26 10.44 13.51
N GLU A 69 6.22 11.18 13.89
CA GLU A 69 5.17 10.67 14.78
C GLU A 69 4.34 9.58 14.09
N ILE A 70 4.40 8.38 14.65
CA ILE A 70 3.52 7.29 14.25
C ILE A 70 2.15 7.54 14.85
N SER A 71 1.23 8.01 14.02
CA SER A 71 -0.17 8.20 14.40
C SER A 71 -1.02 6.93 14.21
N ALA A 72 -0.53 5.99 13.40
CA ALA A 72 -1.25 4.78 13.03
C ALA A 72 -1.33 3.78 14.20
N THR A 73 -2.52 3.26 14.47
CA THR A 73 -2.74 2.22 15.46
C THR A 73 -2.09 0.89 15.07
N ARG A 74 -1.97 0.61 13.77
CA ARG A 74 -1.32 -0.60 13.26
C ARG A 74 -0.32 -0.25 12.18
N LEU A 75 0.88 -0.79 12.30
CA LEU A 75 2.01 -0.53 11.42
C LEU A 75 2.69 -1.85 11.06
N LYS A 76 2.90 -2.07 9.75
CA LYS A 76 3.59 -3.26 9.24
C LYS A 76 5.02 -2.90 8.90
N VAL A 77 5.97 -3.56 9.57
CA VAL A 77 7.41 -3.31 9.44
C VAL A 77 8.05 -4.46 8.66
N ARG A 78 8.78 -4.12 7.60
CA ARG A 78 9.43 -5.09 6.69
C ARG A 78 10.94 -4.91 6.56
N ASP A 79 11.51 -3.88 7.20
CA ASP A 79 12.94 -3.58 7.22
C ASP A 79 13.39 -3.44 8.68
N ILE A 80 14.51 -4.07 9.05
CA ILE A 80 15.09 -4.02 10.40
C ILE A 80 15.58 -2.61 10.73
N SER A 81 16.03 -1.86 9.71
CA SER A 81 16.51 -0.47 9.89
C SER A 81 15.43 0.43 10.47
N PHE A 82 14.16 0.08 10.29
CA PHE A 82 13.02 0.75 10.89
C PHE A 82 13.06 0.79 12.43
N PHE A 83 13.82 -0.10 13.06
CA PHE A 83 13.99 -0.16 14.51
C PHE A 83 15.24 0.56 15.03
N GLU A 84 16.09 1.10 14.14
CA GLU A 84 17.34 1.77 14.54
C GLU A 84 17.05 3.08 15.28
N ASN A 85 16.06 3.86 14.82
CA ASN A 85 15.72 5.19 15.32
C ASN A 85 14.32 5.25 15.96
N ILE A 86 14.02 4.31 16.85
CA ILE A 86 12.81 4.39 17.69
C ILE A 86 13.07 5.30 18.88
N GLU A 87 12.18 6.26 19.10
CA GLU A 87 12.18 7.15 20.27
C GLU A 87 10.78 7.17 20.90
N PHE A 88 10.74 7.15 22.24
CA PHE A 88 9.51 7.27 23.00
C PHE A 88 9.50 8.62 23.73
N LEU A 89 8.54 9.49 23.39
CA LEU A 89 8.40 10.78 24.06
C LEU A 89 7.22 10.76 25.01
N TYR A 90 7.41 11.37 26.18
CA TYR A 90 6.37 11.54 27.20
C TYR A 90 5.73 10.21 27.62
N ALA A 91 6.52 9.13 27.73
CA ALA A 91 6.07 7.84 28.27
C ALA A 91 6.80 7.58 29.60
N ASP A 92 6.04 7.32 30.67
CA ASP A 92 6.57 6.92 31.97
C ASP A 92 6.86 5.42 32.01
N GLN A 93 6.06 4.64 31.26
CA GLN A 93 6.14 3.20 31.19
C GLN A 93 5.85 2.71 29.78
N ILE A 94 6.62 1.71 29.33
CA ILE A 94 6.48 1.05 28.05
C ILE A 94 6.14 -0.41 28.34
N THR A 95 5.08 -0.92 27.69
CA THR A 95 4.77 -2.35 27.71
C THR A 95 4.79 -2.92 26.30
N ILE A 96 5.35 -4.12 26.15
CA ILE A 96 5.35 -4.89 24.90
C ILE A 96 4.71 -6.24 25.18
N ASN A 97 3.62 -6.57 24.49
CA ASN A 97 2.85 -7.80 24.71
C ASN A 97 2.50 -8.02 26.20
N ASP A 98 2.06 -6.94 26.85
CA ASP A 98 1.67 -6.88 28.25
C ASP A 98 2.82 -7.05 29.27
N GLU A 99 4.08 -7.12 28.83
CA GLU A 99 5.27 -7.10 29.69
C GLU A 99 5.89 -5.71 29.76
N VAL A 100 6.34 -5.28 30.94
CA VAL A 100 7.01 -3.97 31.13
C VAL A 100 8.44 -4.08 30.67
N VAL A 101 8.87 -3.18 29.78
CA VAL A 101 10.18 -3.24 29.13
C VAL A 101 10.89 -1.90 29.28
N GLU A 102 12.20 -1.92 29.52
CA GLU A 102 13.04 -0.71 29.47
C GLU A 102 13.32 -0.29 28.02
N GLU A 103 13.40 1.01 27.73
CA GLU A 103 13.62 1.55 26.39
C GLU A 103 14.82 0.93 25.64
N THR A 104 15.89 0.58 26.37
CA THR A 104 17.10 -0.06 25.84
C THR A 104 16.85 -1.49 25.36
N GLU A 105 15.92 -2.21 25.97
CA GLU A 105 15.56 -3.59 25.66
C GLU A 105 14.53 -3.68 24.51
N VAL A 106 13.74 -2.62 24.29
CA VAL A 106 12.73 -2.56 23.23
C VAL A 106 13.32 -2.91 21.87
N LYS A 107 14.47 -2.32 21.52
CA LYS A 107 15.14 -2.60 20.24
C LYS A 107 15.54 -4.07 20.12
N GLN A 108 16.04 -4.67 21.19
CA GLN A 108 16.45 -6.08 21.20
C GLN A 108 15.23 -6.99 21.05
N ILE A 109 14.12 -6.68 21.72
CA ILE A 109 12.88 -7.46 21.63
C ILE A 109 12.28 -7.37 20.23
N LEU A 110 12.23 -6.18 19.64
CA LEU A 110 11.68 -5.97 18.29
C LEU A 110 12.56 -6.61 17.19
N THR A 111 13.88 -6.63 17.38
CA THR A 111 14.82 -7.25 16.42
C THR A 111 15.01 -8.75 16.62
N SER A 112 14.61 -9.31 17.78
CA SER A 112 14.80 -10.73 18.11
C SER A 112 13.98 -11.71 17.26
N SER A 113 12.99 -11.25 16.51
CA SER A 113 12.08 -12.12 15.77
C SER A 113 11.68 -11.52 14.42
N ASN A 114 11.87 -12.31 13.36
CA ASN A 114 11.61 -11.88 11.98
C ASN A 114 10.12 -11.88 11.60
N LYS A 115 9.27 -12.63 12.33
CA LYS A 115 7.83 -12.75 12.06
C LYS A 115 7.03 -12.76 13.37
N LYS A 116 6.62 -11.59 13.85
CA LYS A 116 5.93 -11.46 15.14
C LYS A 116 5.02 -10.23 15.18
N PHE A 117 3.90 -10.38 15.88
CA PHE A 117 3.05 -9.26 16.28
C PHE A 117 3.51 -8.75 17.64
N PHE A 118 3.75 -7.45 17.73
CA PHE A 118 4.05 -6.76 18.97
C PHE A 118 2.96 -5.72 19.25
N LYS A 119 2.36 -5.82 20.42
CA LYS A 119 1.47 -4.79 20.95
C LYS A 119 2.28 -3.92 21.89
N ILE A 120 2.56 -2.68 21.48
CA ILE A 120 3.25 -1.68 22.30
C ILE A 120 2.21 -0.78 22.95
N GLU A 121 2.21 -0.67 24.28
CA GLU A 121 1.43 0.36 24.97
C GLU A 121 2.36 1.32 25.70
N LEU A 122 2.12 2.62 25.48
CA LEU A 122 2.81 3.69 26.18
C LEU A 122 1.88 4.28 27.20
N LEU A 123 2.34 4.41 28.44
CA LEU A 123 1.59 4.98 29.55
C LEU A 123 2.29 6.25 30.03
N ASN A 124 1.51 7.32 30.17
CA ASN A 124 1.90 8.53 30.89
C ASN A 124 0.80 8.88 31.89
N GLN A 125 1.07 8.67 33.17
CA GLN A 125 0.11 8.86 34.26
C GLN A 125 -1.25 8.17 34.03
N GLN A 126 -2.24 8.89 33.47
CA GLN A 126 -3.59 8.38 33.19
C GLN A 126 -3.91 8.23 31.69
N VAL A 127 -2.97 8.60 30.82
CA VAL A 127 -3.13 8.51 29.36
C VAL A 127 -2.31 7.34 28.84
N SER A 128 -2.99 6.38 28.22
CA SER A 128 -2.34 5.29 27.49
C SER A 128 -2.56 5.43 25.99
N ARG A 129 -1.57 5.00 25.21
CA ARG A 129 -1.65 4.91 23.75
C ARG A 129 -1.10 3.57 23.30
N SER A 130 -1.88 2.82 22.51
CA SER A 130 -1.50 1.50 22.00
C SER A 130 -1.15 1.54 20.52
N PHE A 131 -0.16 0.74 20.16
CA PHE A 131 0.35 0.55 18.81
C PHE A 131 0.52 -0.94 18.54
N GLU A 132 0.12 -1.39 17.36
CA GLU A 132 0.29 -2.75 16.89
C GLU A 132 1.35 -2.76 15.79
N LEU A 133 2.48 -3.42 16.05
CA LEU A 133 3.54 -3.64 15.08
C LEU A 133 3.47 -5.07 14.55
N GLU A 134 3.30 -5.21 13.24
CA GLU A 134 3.42 -6.47 12.54
C GLU A 134 4.79 -6.53 11.87
N VAL A 135 5.69 -7.35 12.41
CA VAL A 135 7.03 -7.54 11.86
C VAL A 135 6.99 -8.71 10.87
N ASP A 136 7.35 -8.43 9.62
CA ASP A 136 7.37 -9.36 8.49
C ASP A 136 8.67 -9.14 7.71
N ILE A 137 9.79 -9.47 8.36
CA ILE A 137 11.14 -9.36 7.80
C ILE A 137 11.51 -10.71 7.19
N VAL A 138 11.90 -10.68 5.91
CA VAL A 138 12.29 -11.88 5.16
C VAL A 138 13.80 -11.88 4.98
N ASP A 139 14.43 -13.06 5.12
CA ASP A 139 15.86 -13.23 4.88
C ASP A 139 16.17 -12.97 3.40
N PRO A 140 17.15 -12.10 3.07
CA PRO A 140 17.57 -11.87 1.70
C PRO A 140 17.98 -13.15 0.94
N ASN A 141 18.52 -14.15 1.62
CA ASN A 141 18.90 -15.43 1.00
C ASN A 141 17.67 -16.24 0.59
N ASP A 142 16.60 -16.20 1.40
CA ASP A 142 15.32 -16.84 1.06
C ASP A 142 14.71 -16.18 -0.18
N ILE A 143 14.78 -14.85 -0.28
CA ILE A 143 14.30 -14.09 -1.44
C ILE A 143 15.07 -14.51 -2.71
N GLN A 144 16.40 -14.53 -2.66
CA GLN A 144 17.22 -14.93 -3.81
C GLN A 144 16.95 -16.38 -4.25
N ALA A 145 16.72 -17.28 -3.29
CA ALA A 145 16.40 -18.66 -3.60
C ALA A 145 15.00 -18.81 -4.23
N ILE A 146 14.02 -18.01 -3.78
CA ILE A 146 12.70 -17.94 -4.39
C ILE A 146 12.77 -17.35 -5.80
N ASP A 147 13.59 -16.32 -6.02
CA ASP A 147 13.81 -15.75 -7.35
C ASP A 147 14.38 -16.79 -8.33
N ALA A 148 15.37 -17.56 -7.89
CA ALA A 148 15.95 -18.64 -8.69
C ALA A 148 14.91 -19.72 -9.04
N LEU A 149 14.06 -20.11 -8.08
CA LEU A 149 12.96 -21.06 -8.32
C LEU A 149 11.90 -20.50 -9.26
N PHE A 150 11.59 -19.21 -9.15
CA PHE A 150 10.66 -18.53 -10.04
C PHE A 150 11.17 -18.63 -11.48
N TYR A 151 12.44 -18.30 -11.71
CA TYR A 151 13.04 -18.39 -13.04
C TYR A 151 13.13 -19.83 -13.56
N GLU A 152 13.43 -20.81 -12.70
CA GLU A 152 13.50 -22.22 -13.12
C GLU A 152 12.13 -22.77 -13.56
N MET A 153 11.06 -22.38 -12.85
CA MET A 153 9.75 -23.00 -13.01
C MET A 153 8.79 -22.21 -13.90
N LEU A 154 8.94 -20.89 -13.96
CA LEU A 154 7.94 -19.98 -14.49
C LEU A 154 8.49 -19.02 -15.55
N ALA A 155 9.74 -19.12 -15.99
CA ALA A 155 10.30 -18.24 -17.03
C ALA A 155 9.76 -18.50 -18.46
N GLY A 156 8.63 -19.17 -18.62
CA GLY A 156 7.99 -19.45 -19.91
C GLY A 156 6.80 -18.55 -20.19
N ASP A 157 6.43 -18.42 -21.47
CA ASP A 157 5.29 -17.58 -21.93
C ASP A 157 3.91 -18.14 -21.53
N ASP A 158 3.82 -19.42 -21.13
CA ASP A 158 2.56 -20.08 -20.77
C ASP A 158 2.51 -20.43 -19.27
N ILE A 159 1.75 -19.64 -18.50
CA ILE A 159 1.59 -19.81 -17.06
C ILE A 159 0.55 -20.89 -16.75
N LYS A 160 1.00 -22.14 -16.62
CA LYS A 160 0.17 -23.28 -16.23
C LYS A 160 -0.15 -23.28 -14.73
N ASP A 161 -1.41 -23.50 -14.37
CA ASP A 161 -1.84 -23.54 -12.95
C ASP A 161 -1.10 -24.62 -12.15
N GLU A 162 -0.77 -25.75 -12.78
CA GLU A 162 0.00 -26.82 -12.16
C GLU A 162 1.40 -26.37 -11.70
N LEU A 163 2.07 -25.52 -12.50
CA LEU A 163 3.39 -24.99 -12.18
C LEU A 163 3.31 -23.95 -11.05
N VAL A 164 2.28 -23.10 -11.08
CA VAL A 164 2.04 -22.11 -10.01
C VAL A 164 1.76 -22.80 -8.68
N ASN A 165 0.89 -23.82 -8.66
CA ASN A 165 0.59 -24.57 -7.45
C ASN A 165 1.82 -25.31 -6.92
N LYS A 166 2.62 -25.91 -7.81
CA LYS A 166 3.89 -26.56 -7.42
C LYS A 166 4.90 -25.56 -6.87
N PHE A 167 4.97 -24.36 -7.44
CA PHE A 167 5.83 -23.28 -6.94
C PHE A 167 5.42 -22.85 -5.53
N ILE A 168 4.12 -22.65 -5.28
CA ILE A 168 3.56 -22.35 -3.95
C ILE A 168 3.96 -23.43 -2.95
N ASP A 169 3.70 -24.70 -3.28
CA ASP A 169 4.01 -25.85 -2.41
C ASP A 169 5.49 -25.93 -2.03
N ILE A 170 6.40 -25.64 -2.96
CA ILE A 170 7.85 -25.67 -2.71
C ILE A 170 8.25 -24.50 -1.80
N CYS A 171 7.74 -23.31 -2.08
CA CYS A 171 8.07 -22.11 -1.32
C CYS A 171 7.55 -22.16 0.11
N GLU A 172 6.31 -22.62 0.32
CA GLU A 172 5.72 -22.76 1.67
C GLU A 172 6.49 -23.77 2.53
N LYS A 173 6.97 -24.87 1.92
CA LYS A 173 7.71 -25.91 2.64
C LYS A 173 9.15 -25.53 2.95
N ARG A 174 9.84 -24.84 2.03
CA ARG A 174 11.27 -24.51 2.16
C ARG A 174 11.52 -23.14 2.80
N TYR A 175 10.63 -22.18 2.59
CA TYR A 175 10.80 -20.77 2.98
C TYR A 175 9.56 -20.22 3.71
N PRO A 176 9.19 -20.77 4.89
CA PRO A 176 7.97 -20.37 5.62
C PRO A 176 7.98 -18.91 6.12
N ASN A 177 9.16 -18.29 6.19
CA ASN A 177 9.30 -16.89 6.56
C ASN A 177 9.05 -15.94 5.39
N ALA A 178 9.19 -16.39 4.15
CA ALA A 178 9.06 -15.60 2.93
C ALA A 178 7.67 -15.68 2.27
N THR A 179 6.64 -16.12 3.01
CA THR A 179 5.29 -16.33 2.46
C THR A 179 4.68 -15.08 1.85
N SER A 180 4.96 -13.91 2.42
CA SER A 180 4.48 -12.62 1.91
C SER A 180 5.08 -12.28 0.54
N TYR A 181 6.36 -12.63 0.32
CA TYR A 181 7.02 -12.47 -0.97
C TYR A 181 6.46 -13.43 -2.02
N THR A 182 6.36 -14.71 -1.69
CA THR A 182 5.78 -15.74 -2.56
C THR A 182 4.34 -15.40 -2.96
N ASP A 183 3.50 -15.00 -2.01
CA ASP A 183 2.11 -14.61 -2.27
C ASP A 183 2.04 -13.40 -3.23
N ALA A 184 2.97 -12.44 -3.11
CA ALA A 184 3.03 -11.31 -4.02
C ALA A 184 3.38 -11.72 -5.46
N LEU A 185 4.34 -12.64 -5.65
CA LEU A 185 4.67 -13.20 -6.96
C LEU A 185 3.48 -13.97 -7.55
N VAL A 186 2.77 -14.74 -6.73
CA VAL A 186 1.57 -15.48 -7.16
C VAL A 186 0.45 -14.52 -7.57
N LYS A 187 0.22 -13.44 -6.81
CA LYS A 187 -0.75 -12.39 -7.15
C LYS A 187 -0.41 -11.72 -8.48
N TYR A 188 0.87 -11.50 -8.76
CA TYR A 188 1.31 -11.00 -10.07
C TYR A 188 0.89 -11.97 -11.19
N LEU A 189 1.24 -13.26 -11.08
CA LEU A 189 0.87 -14.28 -12.07
C LEU A 189 -0.65 -14.40 -12.25
N GLN A 190 -1.41 -14.34 -11.15
CA GLN A 190 -2.87 -14.30 -11.19
C GLN A 190 -3.39 -13.09 -11.95
N GLY A 191 -2.79 -11.91 -11.75
CA GLY A 191 -3.14 -10.69 -12.48
C GLY A 191 -2.88 -10.82 -13.99
N ILE A 192 -1.72 -11.36 -14.37
CA ILE A 192 -1.39 -11.63 -15.78
C ILE A 192 -2.40 -12.60 -16.40
N LYS A 193 -2.67 -13.74 -15.75
CA LYS A 193 -3.65 -14.72 -16.24
C LYS A 193 -5.08 -14.16 -16.34
N ALA A 194 -5.47 -13.31 -15.39
CA ALA A 194 -6.75 -12.63 -15.44
C ALA A 194 -6.84 -11.69 -16.64
N LYS A 195 -5.75 -10.96 -16.95
CA LYS A 195 -5.67 -10.07 -18.12
C LYS A 195 -5.72 -10.86 -19.44
N ASP A 196 -5.07 -12.01 -19.52
CA ASP A 196 -5.10 -12.89 -20.70
C ASP A 196 -6.41 -13.69 -20.84
N GLY A 197 -7.33 -13.59 -19.88
CA GLY A 197 -8.56 -14.38 -19.85
C GLY A 197 -8.32 -15.88 -19.71
N SER A 198 -7.13 -16.29 -19.24
CA SER A 198 -6.72 -17.67 -19.04
C SER A 198 -6.90 -18.15 -17.59
N ALA A 199 -7.30 -17.24 -16.69
CA ALA A 199 -7.62 -17.58 -15.30
C ALA A 199 -8.98 -18.30 -15.19
N ILE A 200 -9.00 -19.40 -14.44
CA ILE A 200 -10.21 -20.22 -14.23
C ILE A 200 -11.20 -19.54 -13.26
N HIS A 201 -10.69 -18.81 -12.27
CA HIS A 201 -11.45 -18.31 -11.12
C HIS A 201 -11.40 -16.79 -10.93
N ILE A 202 -10.71 -16.06 -11.81
CA ILE A 202 -10.49 -14.62 -11.68
C ILE A 202 -10.96 -13.96 -12.97
N THR A 203 -11.77 -12.93 -12.83
CA THR A 203 -12.30 -12.17 -13.96
C THR A 203 -11.26 -11.18 -14.50
N PHE A 204 -11.44 -10.74 -15.75
CA PHE A 204 -10.59 -9.72 -16.35
C PHE A 204 -10.53 -8.45 -15.49
N GLU A 205 -11.64 -8.00 -14.89
CA GLU A 205 -11.68 -6.77 -14.07
C GLU A 205 -10.82 -6.86 -12.80
N GLU A 206 -10.64 -8.07 -12.26
CA GLU A 206 -9.86 -8.30 -11.05
C GLU A 206 -8.34 -8.25 -11.29
N HIS A 207 -7.87 -8.20 -12.54
CA HIS A 207 -6.44 -8.09 -12.84
C HIS A 207 -5.82 -6.87 -12.16
N VAL A 208 -6.48 -5.71 -12.21
CA VAL A 208 -5.99 -4.46 -11.61
C VAL A 208 -5.81 -4.63 -10.10
N THR A 209 -6.78 -5.25 -9.44
CA THR A 209 -6.72 -5.50 -7.99
C THR A 209 -5.54 -6.41 -7.64
N LYS A 210 -5.32 -7.48 -8.42
CA LYS A 210 -4.23 -8.43 -8.19
C LYS A 210 -2.84 -7.82 -8.44
N LEU A 211 -2.69 -7.05 -9.51
CA LEU A 211 -1.44 -6.34 -9.80
C LEU A 211 -1.13 -5.28 -8.73
N ASN A 212 -2.13 -4.54 -8.24
CA ASN A 212 -1.93 -3.59 -7.13
C ASN A 212 -1.53 -4.30 -5.83
N GLN A 213 -2.16 -5.43 -5.50
CA GLN A 213 -1.78 -6.22 -4.31
C GLN A 213 -0.33 -6.74 -4.40
N ALA A 214 0.11 -7.15 -5.60
CA ALA A 214 1.49 -7.52 -5.85
C ALA A 214 2.42 -6.32 -5.67
N LEU A 215 2.11 -5.17 -6.29
CA LEU A 215 2.88 -3.93 -6.19
C LEU A 215 3.07 -3.46 -4.74
N ASP A 216 1.99 -3.42 -3.96
CA ASP A 216 2.02 -3.01 -2.55
C ASP A 216 2.89 -3.91 -1.67
N THR A 217 3.07 -5.15 -2.10
CA THR A 217 3.87 -6.13 -1.37
C THR A 217 5.33 -6.11 -1.83
N LEU A 218 5.56 -6.20 -3.14
CA LEU A 218 6.88 -6.26 -3.77
C LEU A 218 7.74 -5.03 -3.54
N LYS A 219 7.15 -3.82 -3.42
CA LYS A 219 7.89 -2.56 -3.21
C LYS A 219 8.81 -2.54 -1.99
N TRP A 220 8.60 -3.45 -1.04
CA TRP A 220 9.38 -3.54 0.19
C TRP A 220 10.55 -4.51 0.09
N PHE A 221 10.64 -5.30 -0.97
CA PHE A 221 11.69 -6.31 -1.15
C PHE A 221 12.76 -5.81 -2.11
N LYS A 222 14.02 -5.86 -1.67
CA LYS A 222 15.18 -5.38 -2.44
C LYS A 222 15.74 -6.47 -3.38
N SER A 223 14.86 -7.16 -4.12
CA SER A 223 15.24 -8.14 -5.15
C SER A 223 15.16 -7.53 -6.55
N ASP A 224 16.02 -8.00 -7.45
CA ASP A 224 15.99 -7.60 -8.85
C ASP A 224 14.75 -8.12 -9.59
N LEU A 225 14.25 -9.32 -9.24
CA LEU A 225 13.00 -9.86 -9.77
C LEU A 225 11.82 -8.98 -9.31
N ALA A 226 11.78 -8.65 -8.02
CA ALA A 226 10.76 -7.77 -7.45
C ALA A 226 10.71 -6.42 -8.19
N ARG A 227 11.87 -5.78 -8.39
CA ARG A 227 11.98 -4.52 -9.15
C ARG A 227 11.51 -4.68 -10.59
N SER A 228 11.88 -5.77 -11.26
CA SER A 228 11.48 -6.03 -12.65
C SER A 228 9.97 -6.23 -12.79
N ILE A 229 9.36 -6.98 -11.87
CA ILE A 229 7.89 -7.16 -11.82
C ILE A 229 7.18 -5.84 -11.51
N ILE A 230 7.68 -5.05 -10.55
CA ILE A 230 7.13 -3.71 -10.26
C ILE A 230 7.13 -2.86 -11.52
N ASN A 231 8.24 -2.80 -12.24
CA ASN A 231 8.35 -2.00 -13.46
C ASN A 231 7.42 -2.51 -14.57
N LEU A 232 7.20 -3.83 -14.67
CA LEU A 232 6.21 -4.40 -15.60
C LEU A 232 4.77 -4.02 -15.22
N ILE A 233 4.43 -4.03 -13.92
CA ILE A 233 3.12 -3.58 -13.43
C ILE A 233 2.92 -2.09 -13.72
N GLU A 234 3.92 -1.25 -13.42
CA GLU A 234 3.85 0.19 -13.69
C GLU A 234 3.75 0.46 -15.20
N PHE A 235 4.49 -0.28 -16.03
CA PHE A 235 4.34 -0.25 -17.49
C PHE A 235 2.91 -0.61 -17.91
N ASN A 236 2.33 -1.69 -17.36
CA ASN A 236 0.95 -2.08 -17.63
C ASN A 236 -0.02 -0.92 -17.34
N PHE A 237 0.19 -0.21 -16.22
CA PHE A 237 -0.62 0.94 -15.81
C PHE A 237 -0.28 2.29 -16.46
N ASN A 238 0.60 2.33 -17.46
CA ASN A 238 1.08 3.55 -18.12
C ASN A 238 1.81 4.53 -17.18
N ARG A 239 2.48 4.03 -16.14
CA ARG A 239 3.27 4.84 -15.21
C ARG A 239 4.75 4.69 -15.55
N PHE A 240 5.28 5.64 -16.29
CA PHE A 240 6.62 5.54 -16.90
C PHE A 240 7.70 6.34 -16.17
N ASP A 241 7.32 7.15 -15.17
CA ASP A 241 8.22 8.07 -14.46
C ASP A 241 8.96 7.39 -13.29
N THR A 242 8.49 6.22 -12.87
CA THR A 242 9.05 5.43 -11.77
C THR A 242 10.23 4.58 -12.23
N ASN A 243 11.37 5.20 -12.50
CA ASN A 243 12.61 4.46 -12.77
C ASN A 243 13.26 3.99 -11.46
N GLN A 244 12.92 2.78 -10.99
CA GLN A 244 13.53 2.18 -9.78
C GLN A 244 14.89 1.48 -10.04
N GLY A 245 15.68 1.94 -11.02
CA GLY A 245 17.03 1.42 -11.32
C GLY A 245 17.15 0.68 -12.66
N ALA A 246 18.39 0.29 -13.01
CA ALA A 246 18.69 -0.44 -14.25
C ALA A 246 17.97 -1.80 -14.26
N TYR A 247 17.27 -2.10 -15.34
CA TYR A 247 16.34 -3.23 -15.39
C TYR A 247 17.07 -4.48 -15.87
N GLN A 248 16.55 -5.65 -15.49
CA GLN A 248 17.07 -6.93 -15.97
C GLN A 248 16.57 -7.29 -17.39
N SER A 249 15.78 -6.42 -18.02
CA SER A 249 15.22 -6.61 -19.35
C SER A 249 15.51 -5.38 -20.23
N PRO A 250 16.57 -5.41 -21.07
CA PRO A 250 16.92 -4.29 -21.96
C PRO A 250 15.77 -3.85 -22.88
N SER A 251 14.88 -4.78 -23.22
CA SER A 251 13.67 -4.52 -24.02
C SER A 251 12.61 -3.71 -23.25
N LEU A 252 12.50 -3.89 -21.93
CA LEU A 252 11.66 -3.05 -21.08
C LEU A 252 12.25 -1.64 -20.94
N ASP A 253 13.56 -1.49 -20.77
CA ASP A 253 14.26 -0.19 -20.70
C ASP A 253 14.03 0.63 -21.96
N PHE A 254 14.17 -0.04 -23.11
CA PHE A 254 13.90 0.55 -24.41
C PHE A 254 12.45 1.02 -24.51
N SER A 255 11.51 0.17 -24.08
CA SER A 255 10.09 0.48 -24.13
C SER A 255 9.72 1.67 -23.23
N LEU A 256 10.26 1.73 -22.01
CA LEU A 256 10.05 2.85 -21.10
C LEU A 256 10.67 4.14 -21.62
N SER A 257 11.86 4.06 -22.20
CA SER A 257 12.52 5.20 -22.85
C SER A 257 11.71 5.71 -24.04
N PHE A 258 11.15 4.80 -24.85
CA PHE A 258 10.26 5.13 -25.97
C PHE A 258 9.05 5.94 -25.51
N PHE A 259 8.37 5.48 -24.45
CA PHE A 259 7.18 6.15 -23.93
C PHE A 259 7.48 7.38 -23.08
N ASN A 260 8.72 7.59 -22.65
CA ASN A 260 9.15 8.83 -21.99
C ASN A 260 9.52 9.95 -22.98
N GLY A 261 9.48 9.69 -24.29
CA GLY A 261 9.84 10.69 -25.30
C GLY A 261 11.35 10.95 -25.39
N ASN A 262 12.17 10.11 -24.76
CA ASN A 262 13.62 10.18 -24.90
C ASN A 262 14.02 9.73 -26.32
N GLU A 263 15.16 10.22 -26.81
CA GLU A 263 15.77 9.67 -28.03
C GLU A 263 15.91 8.15 -27.87
N LEU A 264 15.47 7.39 -28.88
CA LEU A 264 15.47 5.94 -28.85
C LEU A 264 16.90 5.46 -28.51
N PRO A 265 17.11 4.80 -27.36
CA PRO A 265 18.42 4.24 -27.09
C PRO A 265 18.71 3.21 -28.18
N LYS A 266 19.88 3.31 -28.81
CA LYS A 266 20.35 2.29 -29.76
C LYS A 266 20.47 0.98 -29.00
N VAL A 267 19.46 0.12 -29.11
CA VAL A 267 19.45 -1.19 -28.44
C VAL A 267 20.63 -1.96 -28.99
N ASN A 268 21.60 -2.24 -28.13
CA ASN A 268 22.62 -3.21 -28.44
C ASN A 268 21.98 -4.59 -28.22
N LEU A 269 21.33 -5.11 -29.27
CA LEU A 269 20.57 -6.37 -29.27
C LEU A 269 21.39 -7.59 -28.82
N ASP A 270 22.71 -7.48 -28.78
CA ASP A 270 23.62 -8.50 -28.24
C ASP A 270 23.44 -8.75 -26.72
N LEU A 271 22.86 -7.79 -25.98
CA LEU A 271 22.57 -7.89 -24.54
C LEU A 271 21.27 -8.64 -24.22
N GLU A 272 20.43 -9.00 -25.21
CA GLU A 272 19.21 -9.79 -24.96
C GLU A 272 19.54 -11.24 -24.52
N SER A 273 20.74 -11.73 -24.86
CA SER A 273 21.19 -13.08 -24.52
C SER A 273 21.36 -13.31 -23.00
N SER A 274 21.32 -12.26 -22.18
CA SER A 274 21.43 -12.32 -20.72
C SER A 274 20.18 -11.91 -19.95
N SER A 275 19.07 -11.56 -20.60
CA SER A 275 17.83 -11.23 -19.88
C SER A 275 17.06 -12.48 -19.52
N ILE A 276 16.73 -12.66 -18.25
CA ILE A 276 15.94 -13.80 -17.79
C ILE A 276 14.45 -13.49 -18.08
N PRO A 277 13.72 -14.35 -18.80
CA PRO A 277 12.35 -14.07 -19.18
C PRO A 277 11.42 -14.05 -17.95
N ILE A 278 10.67 -12.95 -17.82
CA ILE A 278 9.59 -12.82 -16.82
C ILE A 278 8.26 -12.94 -17.57
N PRO A 279 7.30 -13.73 -17.07
CA PRO A 279 5.98 -13.83 -17.70
C PRO A 279 5.30 -12.47 -17.79
N VAL A 280 4.79 -12.15 -18.97
CA VAL A 280 4.04 -10.92 -19.27
C VAL A 280 2.72 -11.29 -19.91
N ASP A 281 1.72 -10.42 -19.77
CA ASP A 281 0.47 -10.60 -20.50
C ASP A 281 0.70 -10.48 -22.01
N TRP A 282 -0.17 -11.10 -22.78
CA TRP A 282 -0.01 -11.19 -24.22
C TRP A 282 0.04 -9.82 -24.90
N VAL A 283 -0.70 -8.81 -24.41
CA VAL A 283 -0.69 -7.46 -24.99
C VAL A 283 0.64 -6.77 -24.71
N THR A 284 1.16 -6.89 -23.48
CA THR A 284 2.49 -6.39 -23.12
C THR A 284 3.58 -7.08 -23.95
N SER A 285 3.48 -8.39 -24.15
CA SER A 285 4.40 -9.13 -25.02
C SER A 285 4.35 -8.64 -26.47
N LEU A 286 3.15 -8.43 -27.04
CA LEU A 286 2.97 -7.89 -28.39
C LEU A 286 3.64 -6.51 -28.54
N ILE A 287 3.44 -5.62 -27.56
CA ILE A 287 4.02 -4.27 -27.60
C ILE A 287 5.54 -4.32 -27.52
N ILE A 288 6.10 -5.02 -26.53
CA ILE A 288 7.54 -5.00 -26.26
C ILE A 288 8.30 -5.86 -27.29
N ASN A 289 7.90 -7.12 -27.45
CA ASN A 289 8.68 -8.12 -28.18
C ASN A 289 8.39 -8.15 -29.68
N SER A 290 7.24 -7.66 -30.13
CA SER A 290 6.90 -7.64 -31.56
C SER A 290 6.96 -6.23 -32.16
N ILE A 291 6.27 -5.26 -31.55
CA ILE A 291 6.13 -3.93 -32.15
C ILE A 291 7.37 -3.06 -31.89
N LEU A 292 7.78 -2.91 -30.63
CA LEU A 292 8.88 -2.01 -30.26
C LEU A 292 10.24 -2.56 -30.68
N LYS A 293 10.45 -3.88 -30.55
CA LYS A 293 11.68 -4.55 -30.97
C LYS A 293 12.00 -4.35 -32.46
N GLU A 294 10.99 -4.31 -33.32
CA GLU A 294 11.15 -4.14 -34.76
C GLU A 294 10.64 -2.77 -35.26
N TYR A 295 10.50 -1.80 -34.36
CA TYR A 295 9.86 -0.50 -34.64
C TYR A 295 10.45 0.23 -35.85
N ASP A 296 11.78 0.21 -35.99
CA ASP A 296 12.48 0.87 -37.09
C ASP A 296 12.25 0.19 -38.45
N LYS A 297 11.92 -1.11 -38.44
CA LYS A 297 11.73 -1.91 -39.66
C LYS A 297 10.28 -1.97 -40.11
N LEU A 298 9.35 -1.98 -39.16
CA LEU A 298 7.92 -2.10 -39.44
C LEU A 298 7.37 -0.81 -40.04
N GLU A 299 6.47 -0.90 -41.02
CA GLU A 299 5.71 0.24 -41.54
C GLU A 299 4.46 0.52 -40.69
N TYR A 300 3.92 1.73 -40.76
CA TYR A 300 2.68 2.12 -40.05
C TYR A 300 1.54 1.10 -40.25
N GLN A 301 1.33 0.62 -41.48
CA GLN A 301 0.26 -0.33 -41.80
C GLN A 301 0.48 -1.70 -41.16
N GLU A 302 1.72 -2.12 -40.99
CA GLU A 302 2.06 -3.39 -40.35
C GLU A 302 1.79 -3.33 -38.84
N ILE A 303 2.21 -2.24 -38.19
CA ILE A 303 1.90 -1.99 -36.76
C ILE A 303 0.39 -1.90 -36.55
N GLU A 304 -0.33 -1.20 -37.43
CA GLU A 304 -1.78 -1.11 -37.36
C GLU A 304 -2.45 -2.49 -37.60
N GLY A 305 -1.90 -3.29 -38.51
CA GLY A 305 -2.34 -4.67 -38.77
C GLY A 305 -2.15 -5.58 -37.56
N LEU A 306 -0.99 -5.50 -36.88
CA LEU A 306 -0.72 -6.22 -35.63
C LEU A 306 -1.67 -5.77 -34.51
N ALA A 307 -1.92 -4.46 -34.39
CA ALA A 307 -2.86 -3.91 -33.43
C ALA A 307 -4.32 -4.34 -33.69
N ARG A 308 -4.73 -4.52 -34.96
CA ARG A 308 -6.11 -4.90 -35.33
C ARG A 308 -6.37 -6.40 -35.35
N SER A 309 -5.37 -7.21 -35.71
CA SER A 309 -5.45 -8.69 -35.69
C SER A 309 -5.50 -9.26 -34.27
N SER A 310 -5.23 -8.40 -33.30
CA SER A 310 -5.24 -8.68 -31.88
C SER A 310 -6.67 -8.95 -31.36
N LYS A 311 -6.84 -9.86 -30.38
CA LYS A 311 -8.15 -10.08 -29.74
C LYS A 311 -8.56 -8.84 -28.95
N THR A 312 -9.37 -7.98 -29.56
CA THR A 312 -9.81 -6.67 -29.02
C THR A 312 -10.50 -6.73 -27.67
N THR A 313 -11.00 -7.91 -27.29
CA THR A 313 -11.73 -8.19 -26.05
C THR A 313 -10.88 -8.04 -24.79
N TRP A 314 -9.55 -8.11 -24.88
CA TRP A 314 -8.63 -8.11 -23.72
C TRP A 314 -7.77 -6.84 -23.62
N PHE A 315 -8.06 -5.85 -24.46
CA PHE A 315 -7.36 -4.56 -24.41
C PHE A 315 -7.93 -3.68 -23.32
N THR A 316 -7.08 -3.30 -22.37
CA THR A 316 -7.39 -2.21 -21.44
C THR A 316 -7.39 -0.87 -22.16
N ALA A 317 -7.97 0.17 -21.56
CA ALA A 317 -7.84 1.53 -22.06
C ALA A 317 -6.37 1.97 -22.13
N GLN A 318 -5.56 1.53 -21.15
CA GLN A 318 -4.13 1.80 -21.07
C GLN A 318 -3.37 1.20 -22.26
N ASP A 319 -3.64 -0.06 -22.61
CA ASP A 319 -3.01 -0.73 -23.76
C ASP A 319 -3.36 -0.06 -25.09
N ARG A 320 -4.62 0.38 -25.25
CA ARG A 320 -5.05 1.13 -26.44
C ARG A 320 -4.33 2.47 -26.55
N ALA A 321 -4.13 3.16 -25.43
CA ALA A 321 -3.40 4.42 -25.40
C ALA A 321 -1.93 4.22 -25.82
N LYS A 322 -1.25 3.18 -25.29
CA LYS A 322 0.11 2.81 -25.71
C LYS A 322 0.20 2.56 -27.22
N LEU A 323 -0.69 1.75 -27.78
CA LEU A 323 -0.70 1.47 -29.22
C LEU A 323 -0.98 2.71 -30.07
N ASN A 324 -1.92 3.56 -29.66
CA ASN A 324 -2.19 4.82 -30.35
C ASN A 324 -0.97 5.74 -30.34
N PHE A 325 -0.20 5.77 -29.23
CA PHE A 325 1.02 6.56 -29.12
C PHE A 325 2.14 6.03 -30.04
N ILE A 326 2.34 4.71 -30.09
CA ILE A 326 3.30 4.07 -31.02
C ILE A 326 2.94 4.42 -32.47
N LEU A 327 1.68 4.24 -32.86
CA LEU A 327 1.18 4.57 -34.20
C LEU A 327 1.32 6.06 -34.51
N TYR A 328 1.11 6.94 -33.52
CA TYR A 328 1.27 8.38 -33.69
C TYR A 328 2.71 8.74 -34.04
N ARG A 329 3.69 8.25 -33.27
CA ARG A 329 5.12 8.48 -33.56
C ARG A 329 5.51 7.93 -34.93
N LYS A 330 4.98 6.76 -35.30
CA LYS A 330 5.29 6.15 -36.60
C LYS A 330 4.68 6.95 -37.75
N ALA A 331 3.44 7.43 -37.60
CA ALA A 331 2.80 8.30 -38.57
C ALA A 331 3.57 9.61 -38.76
N LEU A 332 4.13 10.19 -37.70
CA LEU A 332 5.01 11.36 -37.81
C LEU A 332 6.31 11.04 -38.57
N ALA A 333 6.97 9.94 -38.23
CA ALA A 333 8.21 9.51 -38.87
C ALA A 333 8.04 9.24 -40.39
N GLU A 334 6.88 8.71 -40.79
CA GLU A 334 6.54 8.42 -42.19
C GLU A 334 5.86 9.59 -42.92
N GLY A 335 5.60 10.72 -42.25
CA GLY A 335 4.97 11.91 -42.86
C GLY A 335 3.45 11.79 -43.07
N LEU A 336 2.79 10.82 -42.44
CA LEU A 336 1.35 10.55 -42.52
C LEU A 336 0.54 11.54 -41.67
N SER A 337 0.43 12.78 -42.17
CA SER A 337 -0.14 13.93 -41.45
C SER A 337 -1.63 13.78 -41.08
N THR A 338 -2.39 13.00 -41.84
CA THR A 338 -3.84 12.83 -41.60
C THR A 338 -4.06 11.86 -40.44
N GLU A 339 -3.36 10.74 -40.46
CA GLU A 339 -3.35 9.68 -39.48
C GLU A 339 -2.83 10.20 -38.13
N ALA A 340 -1.72 10.94 -38.15
CA ALA A 340 -1.15 11.59 -36.97
C ALA A 340 -2.16 12.53 -36.29
N LYS A 341 -2.91 13.34 -37.05
CA LYS A 341 -3.95 14.23 -36.49
C LYS A 341 -5.11 13.47 -35.85
N ILE A 342 -5.50 12.32 -36.42
CA ILE A 342 -6.56 11.47 -35.86
C ILE A 342 -6.10 10.87 -34.54
N LEU A 343 -4.87 10.35 -34.48
CA LEU A 343 -4.28 9.74 -33.29
C LEU A 343 -4.03 10.77 -32.20
N LEU A 344 -3.56 11.97 -32.56
CA LEU A 344 -3.37 13.09 -31.64
C LEU A 344 -4.67 13.46 -30.91
N LYS A 345 -5.79 13.52 -31.63
CA LYS A 345 -7.11 13.77 -31.02
C LYS A 345 -7.48 12.72 -29.98
N LYS A 346 -7.14 11.44 -30.22
CA LYS A 346 -7.42 10.36 -29.27
C LYS A 346 -6.52 10.46 -28.03
N LEU A 347 -5.25 10.78 -28.22
CA LEU A 347 -4.26 10.89 -27.14
C LEU A 347 -4.42 12.16 -26.29
N ASN A 348 -4.98 13.24 -26.83
CA ASN A 348 -5.26 14.46 -26.06
C ASN A 348 -6.25 14.27 -24.89
N HIS A 349 -7.01 13.18 -24.91
CA HIS A 349 -7.92 12.80 -23.83
C HIS A 349 -7.29 11.84 -22.81
N ASP A 350 -6.05 11.40 -23.04
CA ASP A 350 -5.31 10.53 -22.12
C ASP A 350 -4.35 11.39 -21.27
N GLU A 351 -4.53 11.35 -19.95
CA GLU A 351 -3.74 12.19 -19.03
C GLU A 351 -2.25 11.88 -19.07
N VAL A 352 -1.85 10.62 -19.34
CA VAL A 352 -0.45 10.21 -19.36
C VAL A 352 0.25 10.71 -20.62
N PHE A 353 -0.39 10.55 -21.78
CA PHE A 353 0.26 10.87 -23.06
C PHE A 353 0.08 12.33 -23.46
N LYS A 354 -0.95 13.03 -22.96
CA LYS A 354 -1.17 14.45 -23.24
C LYS A 354 0.06 15.31 -22.92
N ASP A 355 0.70 15.07 -21.78
CA ASP A 355 1.86 15.87 -21.34
C ASP A 355 3.11 15.54 -22.17
N LYS A 356 3.21 14.32 -22.70
CA LYS A 356 4.36 13.86 -23.52
C LYS A 356 4.29 14.30 -24.98
N LEU A 357 3.10 14.63 -25.48
CA LEU A 357 2.89 15.17 -26.82
C LEU A 357 3.37 16.62 -27.00
N VAL A 358 3.58 17.36 -25.90
CA VAL A 358 4.07 18.75 -25.92
C VAL A 358 5.58 18.82 -26.18
N VAL A 359 6.32 17.74 -25.89
CA VAL A 359 7.79 17.70 -26.00
C VAL A 359 8.26 17.40 -27.43
N GLU A 360 7.40 16.83 -28.29
CA GLU A 360 7.72 16.43 -29.67
C GLU A 360 7.25 17.43 -30.76
N ASN A 361 6.63 18.56 -30.38
CA ASN A 361 6.31 19.69 -31.27
C ASN A 361 7.25 20.87 -31.01
#